data_AF-A0A538JWZ7-F1
#
_entry.id   AF-A0A538JWZ7-F1
#
_cell.length_a   1.000
_cell.length_b   1.000
_cell.length_c   1.000
_cell.angle_alpha   90.00
_cell.angle_beta   90.00
_cell.angle_gamma   90.00
#
_symmetry.space_group_name_H-M   'P 1'
#
loop_
_entity.id
_entity.type
_entity.pdbx_description
1 polymer ?
#
loop_
_entity_poly.entity_id
_entity_poly.type
_entity_poly.pdbx_seq_one_letter_code
_entity_poly.pdbx_strand_id
1 'polypeptide(L)'
;MANVVVDAENVRRSLWPNMPGDELEERSKAWGEEQGHQVTVVWEGNESGDDQIVRLVRELESPVWVVTSDRGLRDRVRDRAERIIGGGSFARELRQQ
;
A
#
# COMPACT_ATOMS: atom_id res chain seq x y z
N MET A 1 -16.11 -2.32 -0.34
CA MET A 1 -15.20 -1.16 -0.36
C MET A 1 -14.26 -1.28 0.83
N ALA A 2 -12.95 -1.16 0.61
CA ALA A 2 -11.92 -1.21 1.66
C ALA A 2 -11.03 0.03 1.59
N ASN A 3 -10.44 0.38 2.73
CA ASN A 3 -9.37 1.36 2.83
C ASN A 3 -8.04 0.64 2.61
N VAL A 4 -7.36 0.92 1.49
CA VAL A 4 -6.11 0.25 1.11
C VAL A 4 -4.95 1.21 1.34
N VAL A 5 -4.07 0.87 2.29
CA VAL A 5 -2.87 1.64 2.59
C VAL A 5 -1.68 1.00 1.89
N VAL A 6 -1.00 1.75 1.02
CA VAL A 6 0.09 1.27 0.19
C VAL A 6 1.41 1.81 0.72
N ASP A 7 2.33 0.91 1.07
CA ASP A 7 3.73 1.23 1.34
C ASP A 7 4.43 1.54 0.01
N ALA A 8 4.48 2.81 -0.34
CA ALA A 8 4.88 3.27 -1.67
C ALA A 8 6.33 2.89 -1.97
N GLU A 9 7.21 3.14 -1.01
CA GLU A 9 8.60 2.79 -1.17
C GLU A 9 8.75 1.27 -1.31
N ASN A 10 8.15 0.43 -0.45
CA ASN A 10 8.24 -1.02 -0.61
C ASN A 10 7.76 -1.51 -1.98
N VAL A 11 6.61 -1.04 -2.44
CA VAL A 11 6.05 -1.40 -3.75
C VAL A 11 6.99 -0.94 -4.87
N ARG A 12 7.50 0.30 -4.83
CA ARG A 12 8.40 0.87 -5.83
C ARG A 12 9.67 0.05 -6.04
N ARG A 13 10.29 -0.43 -4.95
CA ARG A 13 11.51 -1.28 -4.97
C ARG A 13 11.22 -2.77 -5.15
N SER A 14 9.95 -3.19 -5.21
CA SER A 14 9.59 -4.60 -5.35
C SER A 14 9.78 -5.17 -6.77
N LEU A 15 9.92 -4.33 -7.79
CA LEU A 15 10.21 -4.74 -9.17
C LEU A 15 11.28 -3.85 -9.79
N TRP A 16 12.09 -4.43 -10.67
CA TRP A 16 13.05 -3.70 -11.49
C TRP A 16 12.63 -3.67 -12.97
N PRO A 17 12.81 -2.55 -13.70
CA PRO A 17 13.19 -1.22 -13.20
C PRO A 17 12.15 -0.68 -12.22
N ASN A 18 12.47 0.25 -11.32
CA ASN A 18 11.48 0.79 -10.39
C ASN A 18 10.42 1.61 -11.16
N MET A 19 9.17 1.58 -10.70
CA MET A 19 8.11 2.47 -11.21
C MET A 19 8.39 3.92 -10.74
N PRO A 20 8.24 4.94 -11.59
CA PRO A 20 8.22 6.34 -11.16
C PRO A 20 7.18 6.58 -10.06
N GLY A 21 7.45 7.53 -9.16
CA GLY A 21 6.56 7.81 -8.03
C GLY A 21 5.16 8.25 -8.46
N ASP A 22 5.08 9.23 -9.36
CA ASP A 22 3.81 9.73 -9.89
C ASP A 22 3.01 8.63 -10.61
N GLU A 23 3.71 7.76 -11.36
CA GLU A 23 3.09 6.61 -12.03
C GLU A 23 2.54 5.59 -11.02
N LEU A 24 3.27 5.33 -9.93
CA LEU A 24 2.82 4.45 -8.86
C LEU A 24 1.57 4.99 -8.17
N GLU A 25 1.50 6.30 -7.94
CA GLU A 25 0.31 6.93 -7.38
C GLU A 25 -0.89 6.85 -8.32
N GLU A 26 -0.70 7.21 -9.58
CA GLU A 26 -1.76 7.19 -10.59
C GLU A 26 -2.34 5.78 -10.76
N ARG A 27 -1.48 4.79 -10.98
CA ARG A 27 -1.90 3.40 -11.14
C ARG A 27 -2.53 2.83 -9.88
N SER A 28 -2.03 3.18 -8.69
CA SER A 28 -2.64 2.72 -7.44
C SER A 28 -4.05 3.30 -7.24
N LYS A 29 -4.26 4.56 -7.60
CA LYS A 29 -5.59 5.19 -7.55
C LYS A 29 -6.54 4.57 -8.58
N ALA A 30 -6.10 4.42 -9.83
CA ALA A 30 -6.87 3.77 -10.89
C ALA A 30 -7.27 2.34 -10.51
N TRP A 31 -6.34 1.54 -10.01
CA TRP A 31 -6.62 0.21 -9.47
C TRP A 31 -7.68 0.26 -8.35
N GLY A 32 -7.57 1.21 -7.43
CA GLY A 32 -8.54 1.40 -6.35
C GLY A 32 -9.94 1.65 -6.89
N GLU A 33 -10.07 2.55 -7.87
CA GLU A 33 -11.34 2.88 -8.52
C GLU A 33 -11.94 1.66 -9.23
N GLU A 34 -11.13 0.92 -10.00
CA GLU A 34 -11.55 -0.31 -10.69
C GLU A 34 -12.03 -1.39 -9.72
N GLN A 35 -11.37 -1.56 -8.57
CA GLN A 35 -11.72 -2.55 -7.55
C GLN A 35 -12.77 -2.05 -6.55
N GLY A 36 -13.21 -0.79 -6.64
CA GLY A 36 -14.16 -0.18 -5.69
C GLY A 36 -13.58 -0.03 -4.27
N HIS A 37 -12.33 0.44 -4.16
CA HIS A 37 -11.57 0.65 -2.93
C HIS A 37 -11.05 2.09 -2.85
N GLN A 38 -10.84 2.58 -1.62
CA GLN A 38 -10.17 3.87 -1.40
C GLN A 38 -8.70 3.61 -1.13
N VAL A 39 -7.82 4.22 -1.91
CA VAL A 39 -6.37 3.97 -1.85
C VAL A 39 -5.62 5.17 -1.28
N THR A 40 -4.80 4.92 -0.27
CA THR A 40 -3.86 5.89 0.30
C THR A 40 -2.43 5.39 0.08
N VAL A 41 -1.65 6.12 -0.71
CA VAL A 41 -0.25 5.82 -0.98
C VAL A 41 0.62 6.56 0.03
N VAL A 42 1.44 5.83 0.79
CA VAL A 42 2.29 6.38 1.86
C VAL A 42 3.75 6.34 1.43
N TRP A 43 4.32 7.52 1.23
CA TRP A 43 5.75 7.70 1.00
C TRP A 43 6.49 7.95 2.31
N GLU A 44 7.76 7.56 2.36
CA GLU A 44 8.64 7.91 3.47
C GLU A 44 8.88 9.43 3.51
N GLY A 45 8.80 10.03 4.69
CA GLY A 45 8.94 11.48 4.90
C GLY A 45 9.69 11.81 6.18
N ASN A 46 9.25 12.84 6.91
CA ASN A 46 9.83 13.20 8.22
C ASN A 46 9.44 12.21 9.34
N GLU A 47 8.28 11.57 9.20
CA GLU A 47 7.87 10.38 9.97
C GLU A 47 8.28 9.14 9.16
N SER A 48 8.65 8.05 9.84
CA SER A 48 8.87 6.77 9.15
C SER A 48 7.58 6.33 8.46
N GLY A 49 7.68 5.89 7.20
CA GLY A 49 6.52 5.41 6.44
C GLY A 49 5.75 4.31 7.19
N ASP A 50 6.45 3.42 7.88
CA ASP A 50 5.85 2.36 8.68
C ASP A 50 5.00 2.90 9.84
N ASP A 51 5.47 3.95 10.52
CA ASP A 51 4.75 4.55 11.65
C ASP A 51 3.48 5.24 11.16
N GLN A 52 3.57 5.94 10.03
CA GLN A 52 2.41 6.55 9.38
C GLN A 52 1.39 5.49 8.94
N ILE A 53 1.84 4.37 8.35
CA ILE A 53 0.96 3.27 7.96
C ILE A 53 0.26 2.66 9.18
N VAL A 54 0.99 2.39 10.26
CA VAL A 54 0.39 1.83 11.49
C VAL A 54 -0.65 2.77 12.08
N ARG A 55 -0.38 4.08 12.07
CA ARG A 55 -1.35 5.09 12.51
C ARG A 55 -2.61 5.09 11.65
N LEU A 56 -2.46 5.17 10.32
CA LEU A 56 -3.58 5.13 9.38
C LEU A 56 -4.42 3.86 9.55
N VAL A 57 -3.78 2.69 9.66
CA VAL A 57 -4.48 1.41 9.83
C VAL A 57 -5.35 1.39 11.10
N ARG A 58 -4.90 2.05 12.17
CA ARG A 58 -5.67 2.16 13.43
C ARG A 58 -6.83 3.14 13.34
N GLU A 59 -6.65 4.24 12.61
CA GLU A 59 -7.61 5.34 12.52
C GLU A 59 -8.71 5.11 11.47
N LEU A 60 -8.41 4.36 10.40
CA LEU A 60 -9.33 4.10 9.30
C LEU A 60 -10.45 3.12 9.69
N GLU A 61 -11.63 3.36 9.12
CA GLU A 61 -12.78 2.46 9.24
C GLU A 61 -12.51 1.11 8.54
N SER A 62 -13.06 0.03 9.10
CA SER A 62 -12.97 -1.28 8.49
C SER A 62 -13.85 -1.39 7.22
N PRO A 63 -13.45 -2.20 6.23
CA PRO A 63 -12.25 -3.04 6.20
C PRO A 63 -10.99 -2.27 5.78
N VAL A 64 -9.84 -2.60 6.40
CA VAL A 64 -8.53 -1.98 6.09
C VAL A 64 -7.59 -3.04 5.52
N TRP A 65 -7.00 -2.75 4.36
CA TRP A 65 -6.00 -3.59 3.71
C TRP A 65 -4.65 -2.87 3.66
N VAL A 66 -3.55 -3.62 3.73
CA VAL A 66 -2.19 -3.06 3.67
C VAL A 66 -1.42 -3.71 2.54
N VAL A 67 -0.78 -2.91 1.69
CA VAL A 67 0.13 -3.40 0.65
C VAL A 67 1.55 -3.21 1.10
N THR A 68 2.22 -4.30 1.49
CA THR A 68 3.65 -4.31 1.80
C THR A 68 4.21 -5.74 1.78
N SER A 69 5.49 -5.86 1.45
CA SER A 69 6.28 -7.08 1.65
C SER A 69 7.16 -7.05 2.89
N ASP A 70 7.23 -5.91 3.57
CA ASP A 70 8.03 -5.76 4.79
C ASP A 70 7.46 -6.61 5.92
N ARG A 71 8.27 -7.51 6.50
CA ARG A 71 7.83 -8.43 7.55
C ARG A 71 7.58 -7.72 8.88
N GLY A 72 8.38 -6.71 9.21
CA GLY A 72 8.20 -5.93 10.42
C GLY A 72 6.91 -5.13 10.37
N LEU A 73 6.65 -4.44 9.25
CA LEU A 73 5.39 -3.71 9.08
C LEU A 73 4.17 -4.64 9.11
N ARG A 74 4.25 -5.82 8.47
CA ARG A 74 3.19 -6.83 8.52
C ARG A 74 2.82 -7.23 9.94
N ASP A 75 3.82 -7.52 10.77
CA ASP A 75 3.61 -7.91 12.15
C ASP A 75 2.93 -6.79 12.96
N ARG A 76 3.25 -5.53 12.66
CA ARG A 76 2.69 -4.35 13.35
C ARG A 76 1.23 -4.06 12.98
N VAL A 77 0.79 -4.40 11.77
CA VAL A 77 -0.57 -4.09 11.27
C VAL A 77 -1.53 -5.28 11.33
N ARG A 78 -1.03 -6.50 11.57
CA ARG A 78 -1.80 -7.76 11.45
C ARG A 78 -3.09 -7.82 12.27
N ASP A 79 -3.14 -7.15 13.42
CA ASP A 79 -4.30 -7.22 14.31
C ASP A 79 -5.50 -6.40 13.78
N ARG A 80 -5.24 -5.46 12.87
CA ARG A 80 -6.23 -4.50 12.36
C ARG A 80 -6.43 -4.60 10.85
N ALA A 81 -5.37 -4.94 10.10
CA ALA A 81 -5.45 -5.18 8.68
C ALA A 81 -6.20 -6.49 8.40
N GLU A 82 -7.35 -6.39 7.74
CA GLU A 82 -8.15 -7.55 7.32
C GLU A 82 -7.43 -8.35 6.22
N ARG A 83 -6.65 -7.66 5.39
CA ARG A 83 -5.87 -8.28 4.31
C ARG A 83 -4.53 -7.59 4.14
N ILE A 84 -3.50 -8.39 3.86
CA ILE A 84 -2.16 -7.91 3.50
C ILE A 84 -1.83 -8.40 2.10
N ILE A 85 -1.45 -7.48 1.21
CA ILE A 85 -1.05 -7.76 -0.18
C ILE A 85 0.47 -7.57 -0.28
N GLY A 86 1.17 -8.50 -0.94
CA GLY A 86 2.61 -8.38 -1.18
C GLY A 86 2.91 -7.27 -2.19
N GLY A 87 3.85 -6.38 -1.86
CA GLY A 87 4.22 -5.25 -2.72
C GLY A 87 4.66 -5.65 -4.12
N GLY A 88 5.39 -6.76 -4.27
CA GLY A 88 5.78 -7.26 -5.60
C GLY A 88 4.63 -7.87 -6.40
N SER A 89 3.62 -8.44 -5.76
CA SER A 89 2.42 -8.91 -6.46
C SER A 89 1.58 -7.72 -6.93
N PHE A 90 1.40 -6.73 -6.05
CA PHE A 90 0.69 -5.50 -6.36
C PHE A 90 1.37 -4.72 -7.49
N ALA A 91 2.69 -4.53 -7.43
CA ALA A 91 3.44 -3.85 -8.48
C ALA A 91 3.32 -4.53 -9.85
N ARG A 92 3.19 -5.87 -9.91
CA ARG A 92 2.97 -6.59 -11.18
C ARG A 92 1.58 -6.37 -11.71
N GLU A 93 0.59 -6.30 -10.83
CA GLU A 93 -0.79 -6.01 -11.18
C GLU A 93 -0.94 -4.60 -11.74
N LEU A 94 -0.32 -3.60 -11.09
CA LEU A 94 -0.32 -2.21 -11.57
C LEU A 94 0.28 -2.05 -12.98
N ARG A 95 1.28 -2.88 -13.35
CA ARG A 95 1.90 -2.86 -14.68
C ARG A 95 1.06 -3.48 -15.79
N GLN A 96 0.06 -4.28 -15.42
CA GLN A 96 -0.81 -4.98 -16.36
C GLN A 96 -2.11 -4.22 -16.65
N GLN A 97 -2.37 -3.15 -15.89
CA GLN A 97 -3.40 -2.15 -16.19
C GLN A 97 -3.01 -1.28 -17.38
#